data_AF-A0A2J0MNW5-F1
#
_entry.id   AF-A0A2J0MNW5-F1
#
_cell.length_a   1.000
_cell.length_b   1.000
_cell.length_c   1.000
_cell.angle_alpha   90.00
_cell.angle_beta   90.00
_cell.angle_gamma   90.00
#
_symmetry.space_group_name_H-M   'P 1'
#
loop_
_entity.id
_entity.type
_entity.pdbx_description
1 polymer ?
#
loop_
_entity_poly.entity_id
_entity_poly.type
_entity_poly.pdbx_seq_one_letter_code
_entity_poly.pdbx_strand_id
1 'polypeptide(L)' 'FHSNELQGVDFKDLKEGDEVQFEVSESPKGPNATKVSRV' A
#
# COMPACT_ATOMS: atom_id res chain seq x y z
N PHE A 1 3.74 -1.90 3.88
CA PHE A 1 3.69 -0.54 3.31
C PHE A 1 3.66 0.47 4.46
N HIS A 2 4.04 1.72 4.22
CA HIS A 2 3.76 2.83 5.14
C HIS A 2 2.55 3.62 4.63
N SER A 3 1.81 4.32 5.50
CA SER A 3 0.59 5.05 5.13
C SER A 3 0.81 6.11 4.04
N ASN A 4 2.02 6.65 3.93
CA ASN A 4 2.39 7.63 2.90
C ASN A 4 2.38 7.06 1.48
N GLU A 5 2.36 5.73 1.35
CA GLU A 5 2.28 5.06 0.05
C GLU A 5 0.84 4.94 -0.47
N LEU A 6 -0.17 5.28 0.33
CA LEU A 6 -1.58 5.18 -0.08
C LEU A 6 -1.92 6.23 -1.14
N GLN A 7 -2.61 5.80 -2.19
CA GLN A 7 -3.04 6.62 -3.31
C GLN A 7 -4.57 6.56 -3.41
N GLY A 8 -5.22 7.72 -3.28
CA GLY A 8 -6.67 7.83 -3.44
C GLY A 8 -7.51 7.13 -2.37
N VAL A 9 -6.91 6.69 -1.27
CA VAL A 9 -7.59 6.05 -0.14
C VAL A 9 -6.94 6.45 1.18
N ASP A 10 -7.75 6.75 2.19
CA ASP A 10 -7.25 6.97 3.55
C ASP A 10 -7.03 5.62 4.25
N PHE A 11 -6.00 5.56 5.10
CA PHE A 11 -5.69 4.34 5.88
C PHE A 11 -6.88 3.86 6.72
N LYS A 12 -7.62 4.80 7.32
CA LYS A 12 -8.80 4.51 8.14
C LYS A 12 -9.93 3.87 7.35
N ASP A 13 -9.95 4.06 6.03
CA ASP A 13 -11.01 3.57 5.17
C ASP A 13 -10.72 2.14 4.72
N LEU A 14 -9.45 1.75 4.54
CA LEU A 14 -9.01 0.38 4.24
C LEU A 14 -9.49 -0.63 5.29
N LYS A 15 -9.93 -1.82 4.84
CA LYS A 15 -10.47 -2.88 5.69
C LYS A 15 -9.83 -4.23 5.34
N GLU A 16 -9.85 -5.14 6.31
CA GLU A 16 -9.45 -6.53 6.06
C GLU A 16 -10.36 -7.13 4.99
N GLY A 17 -9.76 -7.82 4.02
CA GLY A 17 -10.47 -8.39 2.87
C GLY A 17 -10.56 -7.47 1.65
N ASP A 18 -10.18 -6.19 1.76
CA ASP A 18 -10.08 -5.33 0.58
C ASP A 18 -9.01 -5.83 -0.39
N GLU A 19 -9.36 -5.91 -1.67
CA GLU A 19 -8.38 -6.12 -2.72
C GLU A 19 -7.62 -4.82 -3.00
N VAL A 20 -6.31 -4.93 -3.13
CA VAL A 20 -5.42 -3.79 -3.35
C VAL A 20 -4.43 -4.08 -4.46
N GLN A 21 -4.08 -3.03 -5.18
CA GLN A 21 -2.96 -3.01 -6.10
C GLN A 21 -1.80 -2.24 -5.46
N PHE A 22 -0.57 -2.70 -5.74
CA PHE A 22 0.65 -2.02 -5.33
C PHE A 22 1.81 -2.37 -6.27
N GLU A 23 2.86 -1.58 -6.21
CA GLU A 23 4.16 -1.89 -6.81
C GLU A 23 5.12 -2.43 -5.74
N VAL A 24 6.03 -3.32 -6.12
CA VAL A 24 7.10 -3.82 -5.22
C VAL A 24 8.39 -3.04 -5.48
N SER A 25 9.02 -2.52 -4.42
CA SER A 25 10.33 -1.88 -4.47
C SER A 25 11.30 -2.49 -3.45
N GLU A 26 12.60 -2.38 -3.70
CA GLU A 26 13.64 -2.75 -2.74
C GLU A 26 13.97 -1.59 -1.78
N SER A 27 14.25 -1.92 -0.52
CA SER A 27 14.69 -0.96 0.50
C SER A 27 15.79 -1.55 1.38
N PRO A 28 16.46 -0.75 2.24
CA PRO A 28 17.41 -1.28 3.22
C PRO A 28 16.81 -2.31 4.20
N LYS A 29 15.48 -2.39 4.30
CA LYS A 29 14.74 -3.37 5.11
C LYS A 29 14.16 -4.52 4.28
N GLY A 30 14.58 -4.66 3.03
CA GLY A 30 14.05 -5.62 2.06
C GLY A 30 12.87 -5.09 1.25
N PRO A 31 12.17 -5.98 0.50
CA PRO A 31 11.07 -5.61 -0.37
C PRO A 31 9.90 -4.95 0.39
N ASN A 32 9.34 -3.90 -0.19
CA ASN A 32 8.18 -3.20 0.33
C ASN A 32 7.16 -2.86 -0.77
N ALA A 33 5.89 -2.75 -0.38
CA ALA A 33 4.83 -2.26 -1.25
C ALA A 33 4.82 -0.71 -1.30
N THR A 34 4.71 -0.15 -2.50
CA THR A 34 4.60 1.28 -2.82
C THR A 34 3.39 1.55 -3.72
N LYS A 35 2.96 2.81 -3.81
CA LYS A 35 1.79 3.24 -4.60
C LYS A 35 0.55 2.35 -4.38
N VAL A 36 0.18 2.19 -3.11
CA VAL A 36 -0.88 1.28 -2.72
C VAL A 36 -2.24 1.93 -2.98
N SER A 37 -3.12 1.27 -3.73
CA SER A 37 -4.50 1.71 -3.96
C SER A 37 -5.47 0.54 -3.83
N ARG A 38 -6.74 0.82 -3.53
CA ARG A 38 -7.81 -0.17 -3.69
C ARG A 38 -8.03 -0.47 -5.18
N VAL A 39 -8.42 -1.70 -5.48
CA VAL A 39 -8.89 -2.13 -6.81
C VAL A 39 -10.34 -1.70 -7.02
#